data_AF-A0A7S2YA60-F1
#
_entry.id   AF-A0A7S2YA60-F1
#
_cell.length_a   1.000
_cell.length_b   1.000
_cell.length_c   1.000
_cell.angle_alpha   90.00
_cell.angle_beta   90.00
_cell.angle_gamma   90.00
#
_symmetry.space_group_name_H-M   'P 1'
#
loop_
_entity.id
_entity.type
_entity.pdbx_description
1 polymer ?
#
loop_
_entity_poly.entity_id
_entity_poly.type
_entity_poly.pdbx_seq_one_letter_code
_entity_poly.pdbx_strand_id
1 'polypeptide(L)'
;VVVLDSDDLVKDPAGILSSICSELGVEYSRTMLKWQSGPHACDGPWAAWWYADVHQSDGWKLKTPDYGSSRYRSLDPQLMPALQASFPAYEFLIRLSKGYRERGPAPENIYEDPRNSNLLVWIGAPGR
;
A
#
# COMPACT_ATOMS: atom_id res chain seq x y z
N VAL A 1 5.73 13.92 -6.40
CA VAL A 1 6.21 12.75 -5.63
C VAL A 1 5.15 11.68 -5.74
N VAL A 2 5.55 10.47 -6.12
CA VAL A 2 4.66 9.30 -6.19
C VAL A 2 4.81 8.55 -4.87
N VAL A 3 3.71 8.30 -4.16
CA VAL A 3 3.71 7.51 -2.92
C VAL A 3 2.84 6.28 -3.14
N LEU A 4 3.40 5.11 -2.83
CA LEU A 4 2.71 3.83 -2.92
C LEU A 4 2.55 3.24 -1.52
N ASP A 5 1.37 2.70 -1.26
CA ASP A 5 1.14 1.84 -0.12
C ASP A 5 1.44 0.39 -0.51
N SER A 6 2.25 -0.31 0.29
CA SER A 6 2.66 -1.69 -0.01
C SER A 6 1.49 -2.67 0.03
N ASP A 7 0.50 -2.45 0.89
CA ASP A 7 -0.69 -3.30 0.95
C ASP A 7 -1.55 -3.14 -0.30
N ASP A 8 -1.64 -1.93 -0.85
CA ASP A 8 -2.37 -1.69 -2.10
C ASP A 8 -1.64 -2.30 -3.30
N LEU A 9 -0.31 -2.21 -3.33
CA LEU A 9 0.52 -2.88 -4.35
C LEU A 9 0.33 -4.40 -4.34
N VAL A 10 0.28 -5.03 -3.16
CA VAL A 10 0.07 -6.49 -3.07
C VAL A 10 -1.36 -6.89 -3.45
N LYS A 11 -2.37 -6.05 -3.19
CA LYS A 11 -3.77 -6.33 -3.56
C LYS A 11 -4.01 -6.27 -5.07
N ASP A 12 -3.43 -5.28 -5.75
CA ASP A 12 -3.53 -5.13 -7.22
C ASP A 12 -2.17 -4.73 -7.83
N PRO A 13 -1.24 -5.70 -7.99
CA PRO A 13 0.08 -5.42 -8.52
C PRO A 13 0.04 -4.86 -9.94
N ALA A 14 -0.85 -5.39 -10.79
CA ALA A 14 -0.93 -4.97 -12.19
C ALA A 14 -1.44 -3.52 -12.32
N GLY A 15 -2.51 -3.17 -11.60
CA GLY A 15 -3.05 -1.82 -11.63
C GLY A 15 -2.10 -0.78 -11.05
N ILE A 16 -1.48 -1.09 -9.90
CA ILE A 16 -0.54 -0.17 -9.24
C ILE A 16 0.74 -0.01 -10.06
N LEU A 17 1.34 -1.10 -10.56
CA LEU A 17 2.56 -1.02 -11.39
C LEU A 17 2.33 -0.28 -12.70
N SER A 18 1.19 -0.48 -13.35
CA SER A 18 0.81 0.29 -14.54
C SER A 18 0.68 1.79 -14.24
N SER A 19 0.04 2.13 -13.10
CA SER A 19 -0.12 3.52 -12.68
C SER A 19 1.21 4.21 -12.43
N ILE A 20 2.13 3.58 -11.69
CA ILE A 20 3.45 4.20 -11.43
C ILE A 20 4.30 4.27 -12.70
N CYS A 21 4.22 3.28 -13.59
CA CYS A 21 4.92 3.34 -14.87
C CYS A 21 4.49 4.57 -15.68
N SER A 22 3.17 4.81 -15.76
CA SER A 22 2.60 5.99 -16.40
C SER A 22 3.08 7.30 -15.75
N GLU A 23 3.08 7.40 -14.42
CA GLU A 23 3.53 8.59 -13.70
C GLU A 23 5.04 8.87 -13.84
N LEU A 24 5.86 7.82 -13.97
CA LEU A 24 7.31 7.91 -14.17
C LEU A 24 7.72 8.07 -15.63
N GLY A 25 6.78 7.95 -16.59
CA GLY A 25 7.07 7.98 -18.01
C GLY A 25 7.85 6.75 -18.51
N VAL A 26 7.71 5.60 -17.85
CA VAL A 26 8.31 4.33 -18.26
C VAL A 26 7.24 3.38 -18.79
N GLU A 27 7.63 2.51 -19.73
CA GLU A 27 6.69 1.55 -20.31
C GLU A 27 6.35 0.43 -19.32
N TYR A 28 5.07 0.17 -19.10
CA TYR A 28 4.61 -0.96 -18.30
C TYR A 28 4.85 -2.28 -19.06
N SER A 29 5.43 -3.27 -18.37
CA SER A 29 5.56 -4.63 -18.89
C SER A 29 4.90 -5.65 -17.97
N ARG A 30 4.15 -6.59 -18.56
CA ARG A 30 3.58 -7.73 -17.80
C ARG A 30 4.65 -8.61 -17.16
N THR A 31 5.89 -8.57 -17.64
CA THR A 31 7.01 -9.29 -17.01
C THR A 31 7.33 -8.74 -15.62
N MET A 32 6.87 -7.54 -15.25
CA MET A 32 7.00 -7.03 -13.88
C MET A 32 6.18 -7.83 -12.85
N LEU A 33 5.28 -8.71 -13.30
CA LEU A 33 4.44 -9.52 -12.42
C LEU A 33 5.04 -10.90 -12.08
N LYS A 34 6.05 -11.32 -12.82
CA LYS A 34 6.65 -12.66 -12.80
C LYS A 34 8.15 -12.56 -13.03
N TRP A 35 8.94 -13.14 -12.15
CA TRP A 35 10.40 -13.09 -12.25
C TRP A 35 11.02 -14.46 -11.97
N GLN A 36 12.28 -14.62 -12.34
CA GLN A 36 13.03 -15.82 -12.00
C GLN A 36 13.39 -15.80 -10.51
N SER A 37 13.10 -16.90 -9.82
CA SER A 37 13.55 -17.10 -8.44
C SER A 37 15.07 -17.24 -8.39
N GLY A 38 15.66 -16.64 -7.35
CA GLY A 38 17.09 -16.66 -7.08
C GLY A 38 17.63 -15.27 -6.71
N PRO A 39 18.94 -15.18 -6.43
CA PRO A 39 19.61 -13.92 -6.21
C PRO A 39 19.66 -13.07 -7.49
N HIS A 40 19.63 -11.75 -7.31
CA HIS A 40 19.78 -10.79 -8.39
C HIS A 40 21.21 -10.22 -8.41
N ALA A 41 21.75 -9.93 -9.59
CA ALA A 41 23.12 -9.41 -9.71
C ALA A 41 23.32 -8.06 -8.99
N CYS A 42 22.24 -7.31 -8.79
CA CYS A 42 22.23 -6.03 -8.07
C CYS A 42 21.96 -6.16 -6.56
N ASP A 43 21.93 -7.38 -6.03
CA ASP A 43 21.69 -7.59 -4.61
C ASP A 43 22.81 -6.98 -3.76
N GLY A 44 22.40 -6.25 -2.73
CA GLY A 44 23.31 -5.61 -1.79
C GLY A 44 23.88 -6.58 -0.75
N PRO A 45 24.80 -6.11 0.11
CA PRO A 45 25.45 -6.92 1.14
C PRO A 45 24.49 -7.53 2.17
N TRP A 46 23.28 -6.99 2.28
CA TRP A 46 22.23 -7.48 3.19
C TRP A 46 21.44 -8.67 2.65
N ALA A 47 21.65 -9.07 1.39
CA ALA A 47 20.84 -10.10 0.75
C ALA A 47 20.89 -11.45 1.48
N ALA A 48 22.06 -11.85 1.97
CA ALA A 48 22.22 -13.08 2.75
C ALA A 48 21.42 -13.10 4.06
N TRP A 49 21.04 -11.93 4.58
CA TRP A 49 20.35 -11.79 5.86
C TRP A 49 18.85 -11.56 5.72
N TRP A 50 18.43 -10.81 4.70
CA TRP A 50 17.04 -10.33 4.58
C TRP A 50 16.30 -10.82 3.35
N TYR A 51 16.97 -11.32 2.31
CA TYR A 51 16.34 -11.57 1.00
C TYR A 51 15.98 -13.03 0.76
N ALA A 52 16.07 -13.91 1.76
CA ALA A 52 15.74 -15.33 1.61
C ALA A 52 14.34 -15.55 0.99
N ASP A 53 13.32 -14.84 1.49
CA ASP A 53 11.95 -14.93 0.97
C ASP A 53 11.81 -14.31 -0.43
N VAL A 54 12.53 -13.22 -0.69
CA VAL A 54 12.56 -12.54 -1.99
C VAL A 54 13.19 -13.45 -3.05
N HIS A 55 14.32 -14.08 -2.74
CA HIS A 55 15.00 -15.03 -3.63
C HIS A 55 14.13 -16.25 -3.93
N GLN A 56 13.30 -16.70 -2.99
CA GLN A 56 12.36 -17.81 -3.21
C GLN A 56 11.09 -17.40 -3.96
N SER A 57 10.86 -16.11 -4.19
CA SER A 57 9.70 -15.62 -4.93
C SER A 57 9.93 -15.66 -6.44
N ASP A 58 8.85 -15.87 -7.19
CA ASP A 58 8.81 -15.94 -8.65
C ASP A 58 7.73 -15.02 -9.27
N GLY A 59 7.12 -14.17 -8.44
CA GLY A 59 6.01 -13.32 -8.79
C GLY A 59 5.23 -12.83 -7.57
N TRP A 60 4.21 -12.00 -7.83
CA TRP A 60 3.29 -11.56 -6.79
C TRP A 60 2.38 -12.71 -6.33
N LYS A 61 2.36 -12.97 -5.02
CA LYS A 61 1.43 -13.91 -4.40
C LYS A 61 0.26 -13.11 -3.82
N LEU A 62 -0.95 -13.37 -4.30
CA LEU A 62 -2.16 -12.82 -3.68
C LEU A 62 -2.23 -13.31 -2.23
N LYS A 63 -2.49 -12.40 -1.29
CA LYS A 63 -2.70 -12.76 0.12
C LYS A 63 -3.85 -13.79 0.17
N THR A 64 -3.54 -15.02 0.56
CA THR A 64 -4.57 -15.99 0.96
C THR A 64 -5.21 -15.51 2.26
N PRO A 65 -6.47 -15.87 2.56
CA PRO A 65 -7.17 -15.41 3.76
C PRO A 65 -6.41 -15.67 5.08
N ASP A 66 -5.56 -16.68 5.13
CA ASP A 66 -4.72 -17.01 6.29
C ASP A 66 -3.51 -16.08 6.48
N TYR A 67 -3.14 -15.30 5.47
CA TYR A 67 -2.04 -14.32 5.54
C TYR A 67 -2.48 -13.03 6.27
N GLY A 68 -3.17 -13.18 7.40
CA GLY A 68 -3.82 -12.07 8.10
C GLY A 68 -4.58 -12.42 9.38
N SER A 69 -4.59 -13.68 9.83
CA SER A 69 -5.28 -14.09 11.08
C SER A 69 -4.49 -13.73 12.34
N SER A 70 -4.14 -12.44 12.48
CA SER A 70 -3.92 -11.71 13.74
C SER A 70 -3.17 -10.41 13.42
N ARG A 71 -3.85 -9.40 12.85
CA ARG A 71 -3.21 -8.12 12.50
C ARG A 71 -3.21 -7.08 13.61
N TYR A 72 -3.93 -7.31 14.70
CA TYR A 72 -3.78 -6.49 15.90
C TYR A 72 -2.72 -7.11 16.79
N ARG A 73 -1.45 -6.89 16.44
CA ARG A 73 -0.37 -7.08 17.41
C ARG A 73 -0.41 -5.91 18.36
N SER A 74 -0.65 -6.18 19.64
CA SER A 74 -0.46 -5.17 20.68
C SER A 74 0.98 -4.66 20.61
N LEU A 75 1.15 -3.35 20.44
CA LEU A 75 2.46 -2.72 20.47
C LEU A 75 2.97 -2.73 21.92
N ASP A 76 4.22 -3.12 22.12
CA ASP A 76 4.86 -2.98 23.43
C ASP A 76 4.81 -1.49 23.85
N PRO A 77 4.31 -1.16 25.06
CA PRO A 77 4.27 0.22 25.55
C PRO A 77 5.61 0.97 25.45
N GLN A 78 6.75 0.28 25.52
CA GLN A 78 8.07 0.89 25.36
C GLN A 78 8.31 1.46 23.96
N LEU A 79 7.60 0.98 22.94
CA LEU A 79 7.70 1.44 21.56
C LEU A 79 6.71 2.58 21.24
N MET A 80 5.82 2.94 22.17
CA MET A 80 4.86 4.04 21.99
C MET A 80 5.51 5.38 21.63
N PRO A 81 6.65 5.78 22.24
CA PRO A 81 7.32 7.03 21.83
C PRO A 81 7.77 7.02 20.36
N ALA A 82 8.27 5.88 19.87
CA ALA A 82 8.69 5.75 18.47
C ALA A 82 7.50 5.79 17.50
N LEU A 83 6.38 5.15 17.88
CA LEU A 83 5.13 5.27 17.13
C LEU A 83 4.68 6.73 17.08
N GLN A 84 4.58 7.41 18.23
CA GLN A 84 4.12 8.80 18.30
C GLN A 84 5.02 9.75 17.50
N ALA A 85 6.33 9.53 17.52
CA ALA A 85 7.28 10.32 16.74
C ALA A 85 7.13 10.11 15.23
N SER A 86 6.82 8.88 14.79
CA SER A 86 6.71 8.54 13.35
C SER A 86 5.31 8.77 12.77
N PHE A 87 4.28 8.76 13.62
CA PHE A 87 2.88 8.79 13.20
C PHE A 87 2.51 10.01 12.33
N PRO A 88 2.95 11.25 12.63
CA PRO A 88 2.65 12.40 11.77
C PRO A 88 3.20 12.24 10.34
N ALA A 89 4.40 11.65 10.19
CA ALA A 89 4.99 11.41 8.88
C ALA A 89 4.21 10.31 8.13
N TYR A 90 3.79 9.25 8.82
CA TYR A 90 2.93 8.22 8.24
C TYR A 90 1.60 8.81 7.75
N GLU A 91 0.90 9.57 8.59
CA GLU A 91 -0.37 10.24 8.26
C GLU A 91 -0.22 11.19 7.06
N PHE A 92 0.91 11.90 6.98
CA PHE A 92 1.20 12.74 5.83
C PHE A 92 1.39 11.92 4.55
N LEU A 93 2.25 10.88 4.59
CA LEU A 93 2.58 10.06 3.43
C LEU A 93 1.38 9.26 2.93
N ILE A 94 0.60 8.67 3.84
CA ILE A 94 -0.55 7.83 3.45
C ILE A 94 -1.59 8.66 2.69
N ARG A 95 -1.78 9.94 3.02
CA ARG A 95 -2.70 10.85 2.29
C ARG A 95 -2.25 11.15 0.87
N LEU A 96 -0.97 10.98 0.57
CA LEU A 96 -0.43 11.15 -0.78
C LEU A 96 -0.59 9.89 -1.64
N SER A 97 -0.90 8.73 -1.04
CA SER A 97 -1.06 7.49 -1.79
C SER A 97 -2.34 7.50 -2.62
N LYS A 98 -2.28 6.87 -3.79
CA LYS A 98 -3.42 6.77 -4.72
C LYS A 98 -4.63 6.12 -4.07
N GLY A 99 -4.44 4.99 -3.39
CA GLY A 99 -5.52 4.29 -2.69
C GLY A 99 -6.13 5.06 -1.52
N TYR A 100 -5.43 6.04 -0.94
CA TYR A 100 -6.04 6.97 0.01
C TYR A 100 -6.89 8.05 -0.68
N ARG A 101 -6.39 8.60 -1.78
CA ARG A 101 -7.10 9.63 -2.55
C ARG A 101 -8.35 9.08 -3.23
N GLU A 102 -8.39 7.79 -3.49
CA GLU A 102 -9.51 7.07 -4.11
C GLU A 102 -10.41 6.36 -3.07
N ARG A 103 -10.18 6.58 -1.77
CA ARG A 103 -10.80 5.82 -0.68
C ARG A 103 -12.25 6.22 -0.36
N GLY A 104 -12.83 7.16 -1.12
CA GLY A 104 -14.23 7.54 -1.02
C GLY A 104 -15.07 6.87 -2.10
N PRO A 105 -16.37 6.61 -1.86
CA PRO A 105 -17.27 6.30 -2.96
C PRO A 105 -17.24 7.45 -3.97
N ALA A 106 -17.42 7.12 -5.26
CA ALA A 106 -17.57 8.15 -6.29
C ALA A 106 -18.65 9.16 -5.87
N PRO A 107 -18.54 10.45 -6.23
CA PRO A 107 -19.48 11.49 -5.79
C PRO A 107 -20.97 11.11 -5.92
N GLU A 108 -21.31 10.36 -6.97
CA GLU A 108 -22.64 9.82 -7.26
C GLU A 108 -23.12 8.70 -6.32
N ASN A 109 -22.22 8.08 -5.57
CA ASN A 109 -22.45 6.96 -4.65
C ASN A 109 -22.20 7.33 -3.18
N ILE A 110 -21.95 8.62 -2.89
CA ILE A 110 -21.91 9.09 -1.51
C ILE A 110 -23.29 8.86 -0.90
N TYR A 111 -23.34 8.03 0.14
CA TYR A 111 -24.58 7.72 0.84
C TYR A 111 -25.12 9.01 1.50
N GLU A 112 -26.10 9.65 0.88
CA GLU A 112 -26.86 10.72 1.49
C GLU A 112 -27.85 10.12 2.49
N ASP A 113 -27.40 9.90 3.73
CA ASP A 113 -28.33 9.65 4.83
C ASP A 113 -29.04 10.97 5.19
N PRO A 114 -30.38 11.06 5.13
CA PRO A 114 -31.10 12.30 5.44
C PRO A 114 -30.80 12.86 6.83
N ARG A 115 -30.37 12.01 7.78
CA ARG A 115 -29.98 12.40 9.14
C ARG A 115 -28.66 13.18 9.18
N ASN A 116 -27.86 13.09 8.13
CA ASN A 116 -26.58 13.81 8.00
C ASN A 116 -26.74 15.19 7.35
N SER A 117 -27.95 15.59 6.94
CA SER A 117 -28.25 16.88 6.30
C SER A 117 -27.77 18.11 7.09
N ASN A 118 -27.65 18.00 8.42
CA ASN A 118 -27.20 19.07 9.31
C ASN A 118 -25.81 18.83 9.93
N LEU A 119 -25.12 17.74 9.58
CA LEU A 119 -23.78 17.42 10.08
C LEU A 119 -22.73 17.96 9.12
N LEU A 120 -22.08 19.05 9.54
CA LEU A 120 -20.92 19.67 8.86
C LEU A 120 -19.61 18.90 9.13
N VAL A 121 -19.67 17.57 9.22
CA VAL A 121 -18.49 16.75 9.49
C VAL A 121 -18.38 15.69 8.42
N TRP A 122 -17.36 15.84 7.60
CA TRP A 122 -17.02 14.93 6.53
C TRP A 122 -15.80 14.11 6.97
N ILE A 123 -15.95 12.78 6.99
CA ILE A 123 -14.88 11.85 7.39
C ILE A 123 -14.54 10.96 6.19
N GLY A 124 -13.50 11.35 5.44
CA GLY A 124 -12.84 10.51 4.43
C GLY A 124 -12.65 11.22 3.11
N ALA A 125 -11.44 11.17 2.52
CA ALA A 125 -11.07 11.84 1.27
C ALA A 125 -12.06 11.53 0.13
N PRO A 126 -12.45 12.49 -0.74
CA PRO A 126 -13.36 12.19 -1.82
C PRO A 126 -12.57 11.38 -2.84
N GLY A 127 -13.04 10.19 -3.19
CA GLY A 127 -12.53 9.52 -4.38
C GLY A 127 -12.62 10.47 -5.57
N ARG A 128 -11.58 10.53 -6.39
CA ARG A 128 -11.66 11.22 -7.69
C ARG A 128 -12.58 10.48 -8.64
#